data_AF-A0A0C4ED84-F1
#
_entry.id   AF-A0A0C4ED84-F1
#
_cell.length_a   1.000
_cell.length_b   1.000
_cell.length_c   1.000
_cell.angle_alpha   90.00
_cell.angle_beta   90.00
_cell.angle_gamma   90.00
#
_symmetry.space_group_name_H-M   'P 1'
#
loop_
_entity.id
_entity.type
_entity.pdbx_description
1 polymer ?
#
loop_
_entity_poly.entity_id
_entity_poly.type
_entity_poly.pdbx_seq_one_letter_code
_entity_poly.pdbx_strand_id
1 'polypeptide(L)'
;MDIICDRRCYDPRDKVADARWHEHRGARAYGTDVNTIYLSIRAVFADSILKTTGRLTDPEVRISLVNPQTANRHFLVACADLAAGAAPGSPYTGGSPAPFATSVSQQGGGAFEALWRTVVADKDDTNRLRAPNSYAEVFSFLLDQSTGRSPSFPGQAYSPRQRRPKGRGGLDLDVLAGKRTVGLAFRGLRDAAGRAAKNRRFAVTRKNMFGLVPHWAREGDDIAIIQGCSIPFVLRSANRADGRGYHVIGECYVHGIMSGEVFAAGDQKPVDIVLV
;
A
#
# COMPACT_ATOMS: atom_id res chain seq x y z
N MET A 1 11.29 11.80 5.92
CA MET A 1 11.47 10.44 6.45
C MET A 1 10.39 9.63 5.77
N ASP A 2 10.75 8.94 4.70
CA ASP A 2 9.79 8.30 3.80
C ASP A 2 9.00 7.26 4.59
N ILE A 3 7.70 7.45 4.62
CA ILE A 3 6.78 6.61 5.40
C ILE A 3 6.83 5.16 4.87
N ILE A 4 7.21 5.00 3.61
CA ILE A 4 7.18 3.75 2.86
C ILE A 4 8.57 3.07 2.81
N CYS A 5 9.67 3.82 2.80
CA CYS A 5 11.02 3.25 2.64
C CYS A 5 11.73 3.00 3.99
N ASP A 6 12.16 1.75 4.24
CA ASP A 6 13.20 1.45 5.22
C ASP A 6 14.52 1.26 4.46
N ARG A 7 15.63 1.88 4.93
CA ARG A 7 16.98 1.71 4.38
C ARG A 7 17.44 0.24 4.36
N ARG A 8 16.75 -0.66 5.07
CA ARG A 8 17.08 -2.10 5.16
C ARG A 8 16.50 -2.97 4.04
N CYS A 9 15.65 -2.44 3.16
CA CYS A 9 15.17 -3.18 1.98
C CYS A 9 16.18 -3.15 0.80
N TYR A 10 17.34 -2.52 0.98
CA TYR A 10 18.43 -2.51 0.01
C TYR A 10 19.48 -3.56 0.41
N ASP A 11 19.51 -4.70 -0.28
CA ASP A 11 20.69 -5.58 -0.28
C ASP A 11 21.64 -5.09 -1.40
N PRO A 12 22.82 -4.55 -1.09
CA PRO A 12 23.79 -4.13 -2.10
C PRO A 12 24.31 -5.28 -2.99
N ARG A 13 23.93 -6.53 -2.71
CA ARG A 13 24.27 -7.72 -3.51
C ARG A 13 23.26 -8.03 -4.61
N ASP A 14 22.09 -7.39 -4.62
CA ASP A 14 21.12 -7.45 -5.74
C ASP A 14 21.60 -6.56 -6.90
N LYS A 15 22.78 -6.88 -7.43
CA LYS A 15 23.35 -6.24 -8.61
C LYS A 15 22.56 -6.69 -9.83
N VAL A 16 21.48 -5.98 -10.15
CA VAL A 16 21.09 -5.83 -11.55
C VAL A 16 22.25 -5.13 -12.24
N ALA A 17 22.86 -5.82 -13.20
CA ALA A 17 24.12 -5.49 -13.84
C ALA A 17 24.28 -3.99 -14.20
N ASP A 18 25.41 -3.45 -13.75
CA ASP A 18 26.23 -2.41 -14.38
C ASP A 18 25.48 -1.34 -15.20
N ALA A 19 24.87 -0.37 -14.51
CA ALA A 19 24.40 0.86 -15.14
C ALA A 19 25.62 1.74 -15.50
N ARG A 20 26.14 1.58 -16.71
CA ARG A 20 27.09 2.55 -17.29
C ARG A 20 26.33 3.85 -17.61
N TRP A 21 26.71 4.92 -16.92
CA TRP A 21 26.23 6.27 -17.18
C TRP A 21 26.79 6.76 -18.52
N HIS A 22 25.92 6.91 -19.53
CA HIS A 22 26.25 7.64 -20.76
C HIS A 22 25.61 9.02 -20.70
N GLU A 23 26.44 10.02 -20.38
CA GLU A 23 26.08 11.44 -20.41
C GLU A 23 25.99 11.88 -21.89
N HIS A 24 24.78 11.85 -22.47
CA HIS A 24 24.57 12.42 -23.80
C HIS A 24 24.46 13.94 -23.71
N ARG A 25 25.57 14.64 -23.98
CA ARG A 25 25.58 16.10 -24.20
C ARG A 25 24.86 16.44 -25.51
N GLY A 26 23.58 16.79 -25.42
CA GLY A 26 22.82 17.40 -26.51
C GLY A 26 23.30 18.83 -26.80
N ALA A 27 23.46 19.15 -28.07
CA ALA A 27 24.01 20.41 -28.57
C ALA A 27 23.16 21.65 -28.23
N ARG A 28 23.84 22.79 -28.07
CA ARG A 28 23.31 24.12 -27.74
C ARG A 28 22.34 24.65 -28.80
N ALA A 29 21.18 25.14 -28.36
CA ALA A 29 20.43 26.21 -29.02
C ALA A 29 20.30 27.38 -28.03
N TYR A 30 20.66 28.59 -28.48
CA TYR A 30 20.55 29.82 -27.70
C TYR A 30 19.09 30.28 -27.63
N GLY A 31 18.59 30.48 -26.41
CA GLY A 31 17.29 31.06 -26.09
C GLY A 31 17.06 30.91 -24.60
N THR A 32 16.78 31.99 -23.89
CA THR A 32 16.52 31.99 -22.44
C THR A 32 15.28 31.16 -22.14
N ASP A 33 15.48 29.90 -21.78
CA ASP A 33 14.44 29.02 -21.27
C ASP A 33 15.01 28.32 -20.04
N VAL A 34 14.27 28.36 -18.93
CA VAL A 34 14.68 27.69 -17.69
C VAL A 34 14.81 26.19 -18.00
N ASN A 35 16.04 25.71 -18.11
CA ASN A 35 16.41 24.35 -18.51
C ASN A 35 15.50 23.30 -17.86
N THR A 36 14.54 22.78 -18.62
CA THR A 36 13.78 21.60 -18.22
C THR A 36 14.74 20.41 -18.32
N ILE A 37 15.21 19.92 -17.17
CA ILE A 37 16.10 18.76 -17.11
C ILE A 37 15.24 17.52 -17.32
N TYR A 38 15.46 16.84 -18.45
CA TYR A 38 14.86 15.55 -18.72
C TYR A 38 15.77 14.43 -18.22
N LEU A 39 15.23 13.50 -17.43
CA LEU A 39 15.98 12.34 -16.96
C LEU A 39 15.54 11.08 -17.72
N SER A 40 16.43 10.54 -18.54
CA SER A 40 16.23 9.22 -19.17
C SER A 40 16.58 8.13 -18.17
N ILE A 41 15.61 7.25 -17.88
CA ILE A 41 15.76 6.16 -16.91
C ILE A 41 14.93 4.97 -17.35
N ARG A 42 15.24 3.77 -16.86
CA ARG A 42 14.40 2.59 -17.09
C ARG A 42 13.39 2.42 -15.98
N ALA A 43 12.20 1.96 -16.33
CA ALA A 43 11.17 1.58 -15.37
C ALA A 43 10.51 0.26 -15.77
N VAL A 44 10.01 -0.47 -14.78
CA VAL A 44 9.17 -1.65 -14.99
C VAL A 44 7.74 -1.30 -14.56
N PHE A 45 6.82 -1.32 -15.52
CA PHE A 45 5.41 -1.00 -15.30
C PHE A 45 4.68 -2.21 -14.73
N ALA A 46 4.25 -2.11 -13.48
CA ALA A 46 3.65 -3.21 -12.74
C ALA A 46 2.14 -3.32 -12.96
N ASP A 47 1.42 -2.19 -12.91
CA ASP A 47 -0.03 -2.10 -13.07
C ASP A 47 -0.45 -0.63 -13.29
N SER A 48 -1.75 -0.35 -13.26
CA SER A 48 -2.29 1.02 -13.22
C SER A 48 -3.44 1.12 -12.21
N ILE A 49 -3.70 2.34 -11.73
CA ILE A 49 -4.80 2.64 -10.80
C ILE A 49 -6.14 2.46 -11.52
N LEU A 50 -7.00 1.59 -10.99
CA LEU A 50 -8.37 1.40 -11.47
C LEU A 50 -9.32 2.38 -10.78
N LYS A 51 -9.26 2.44 -9.45
CA LYS A 51 -10.18 3.26 -8.64
C LYS A 51 -9.55 3.70 -7.34
N THR A 52 -9.98 4.84 -6.80
CA THR A 52 -9.48 5.35 -5.51
C THR A 52 -10.61 5.81 -4.58
N THR A 53 -10.34 5.85 -3.28
CA THR A 53 -11.15 6.60 -2.32
C THR A 53 -10.94 8.13 -2.50
N GLY A 54 -11.69 8.92 -1.72
CA GLY A 54 -11.38 10.33 -1.49
C GLY A 54 -10.00 10.52 -0.84
N ARG A 55 -9.54 11.78 -0.78
CA ARG A 55 -8.30 12.10 -0.07
C ARG A 55 -8.47 11.78 1.40
N LEU A 56 -7.54 11.01 1.95
CA LEU A 56 -7.50 10.64 3.36
C LEU A 56 -6.75 11.75 4.12
N THR A 57 -7.50 12.59 4.84
CA THR A 57 -6.96 13.76 5.56
C THR A 57 -6.93 13.57 7.08
N ASP A 58 -6.13 14.37 7.78
CA ASP A 58 -6.30 14.50 9.23
C ASP A 58 -7.51 15.42 9.51
N PRO A 59 -8.32 15.15 10.55
CA PRO A 59 -8.19 14.06 11.51
C PRO A 59 -8.84 12.74 11.04
N GLU A 60 -9.45 12.67 9.85
CA GLU A 60 -10.28 11.55 9.36
C GLU A 60 -9.55 10.20 9.30
N VAL A 61 -8.22 10.19 9.13
CA VAL A 61 -7.41 8.95 9.14
C VAL A 61 -7.19 8.37 10.53
N ARG A 62 -7.55 9.07 11.61
CA ARG A 62 -7.36 8.58 12.98
C ARG A 62 -8.52 7.66 13.37
N ILE A 63 -8.22 6.37 13.47
CA ILE A 63 -9.20 5.37 13.90
C ILE A 63 -9.68 5.69 15.33
N SER A 64 -10.98 5.93 15.47
CA SER A 64 -11.67 6.27 16.72
C SER A 64 -12.41 5.07 17.30
N LEU A 65 -12.37 4.96 18.62
CA LEU A 65 -13.25 4.06 19.40
C LEU A 65 -14.56 4.75 19.82
N VAL A 66 -14.61 6.09 19.73
CA VAL A 66 -15.79 6.89 20.07
C VAL A 66 -16.63 7.07 18.81
N ASN A 67 -17.89 6.65 18.87
CA ASN A 67 -18.84 6.67 17.75
C ASN A 67 -18.24 6.09 16.44
N PRO A 68 -17.68 4.86 16.48
CA PRO A 68 -16.86 4.30 15.40
C PRO A 68 -17.59 4.28 14.04
N GLN A 69 -18.92 4.13 14.03
CA GLN A 69 -19.73 4.13 12.81
C GLN A 69 -19.71 5.46 12.06
N THR A 70 -19.52 6.57 12.78
CA THR A 70 -19.44 7.90 12.19
C THR A 70 -17.99 8.33 11.98
N ALA A 71 -17.14 8.18 12.99
CA ALA A 71 -15.78 8.67 12.99
C ALA A 71 -14.87 7.91 12.00
N ASN A 72 -15.10 6.61 11.80
CA ASN A 72 -14.25 5.79 10.92
C ASN A 72 -14.79 5.67 9.49
N ARG A 73 -15.89 6.35 9.16
CA ARG A 73 -16.59 6.22 7.88
C ARG A 73 -15.72 6.61 6.69
N HIS A 74 -15.01 7.74 6.78
CA HIS A 74 -14.22 8.29 5.68
C HIS A 74 -12.90 7.54 5.43
N PHE A 75 -12.47 6.71 6.38
CA PHE A 75 -11.23 5.94 6.27
C PHE A 75 -11.47 4.44 6.26
N LEU A 76 -11.76 3.80 7.41
CA LEU A 76 -11.88 2.33 7.47
C LEU A 76 -13.01 1.81 6.57
N VAL A 77 -14.19 2.40 6.68
CA VAL A 77 -15.36 1.96 5.90
C VAL A 77 -15.14 2.23 4.41
N ALA A 78 -14.67 3.42 4.05
CA ALA A 78 -14.38 3.76 2.66
C ALA A 78 -13.31 2.84 2.01
N CYS A 79 -12.23 2.51 2.74
CA CYS A 79 -11.22 1.56 2.28
C CYS A 79 -11.79 0.15 2.12
N ALA A 80 -12.57 -0.32 3.10
CA ALA A 80 -13.18 -1.65 3.06
C ALA A 80 -14.21 -1.79 1.94
N ASP A 81 -15.07 -0.79 1.74
CA ASP A 81 -16.08 -0.78 0.68
C ASP A 81 -15.42 -0.83 -0.71
N LEU A 82 -14.39 -0.01 -0.92
CA LEU A 82 -13.65 -0.01 -2.19
C LEU A 82 -12.92 -1.34 -2.43
N ALA A 83 -12.26 -1.87 -1.40
CA ALA A 83 -11.57 -3.15 -1.48
C ALA A 83 -12.54 -4.34 -1.68
N ALA A 84 -13.71 -4.32 -1.06
CA ALA A 84 -14.69 -5.39 -1.16
C ALA A 84 -15.31 -5.48 -2.56
N GLY A 85 -15.48 -4.33 -3.23
CA GLY A 85 -15.92 -4.29 -4.63
C GLY A 85 -14.89 -4.85 -5.62
N ALA A 86 -13.62 -4.93 -5.23
CA ALA A 86 -12.51 -5.40 -6.06
C ALA A 86 -12.02 -6.81 -5.70
N ALA A 87 -12.35 -7.31 -4.50
CA ALA A 87 -11.90 -8.61 -4.03
C ALA A 87 -12.53 -9.74 -4.88
N PRO A 88 -11.76 -10.49 -5.68
CA PRO A 88 -12.28 -11.71 -6.29
C PRO A 88 -12.53 -12.76 -5.20
N GLY A 89 -13.46 -13.69 -5.44
CA GLY A 89 -13.48 -14.94 -4.68
C GLY A 89 -12.10 -15.58 -4.77
N SER A 90 -11.42 -15.68 -3.63
CA SER A 90 -10.11 -16.29 -3.34
C SER A 90 -9.37 -17.03 -4.49
N PRO A 91 -8.05 -16.88 -4.67
CA PRO A 91 -7.08 -16.13 -3.83
C PRO A 91 -6.74 -14.74 -4.38
N TYR A 92 -6.26 -13.87 -3.48
CA TYR A 92 -5.80 -12.53 -3.82
C TYR A 92 -4.53 -12.61 -4.68
N THR A 93 -4.57 -12.02 -5.88
CA THR A 93 -3.44 -12.00 -6.82
C THR A 93 -2.32 -11.12 -6.27
N GLY A 94 -1.27 -11.75 -5.76
CA GLY A 94 -0.17 -11.11 -5.03
C GLY A 94 0.15 -11.87 -3.75
N GLY A 95 0.12 -13.20 -3.82
CA GLY A 95 0.44 -14.13 -2.75
C GLY A 95 0.95 -15.43 -3.36
N SER A 96 2.09 -15.39 -4.05
CA SER A 96 2.80 -16.61 -4.43
C SER A 96 3.84 -16.93 -3.35
N PRO A 97 3.99 -18.18 -2.88
CA PRO A 97 4.91 -18.51 -1.79
C PRO A 97 6.35 -18.18 -2.23
N ALA A 98 7.04 -17.35 -1.46
CA ALA A 98 8.44 -17.05 -1.70
C ALA A 98 9.26 -18.36 -1.81
N PRO A 99 10.12 -18.53 -2.83
CA PRO A 99 10.81 -19.80 -3.12
C PRO A 99 11.86 -20.23 -2.07
N PHE A 100 12.08 -19.45 -1.00
CA PHE A 100 13.04 -19.74 0.06
C PHE A 100 12.46 -19.67 1.49
N ALA A 101 11.14 -19.66 1.66
CA ALA A 101 10.53 -19.74 2.99
C ALA A 101 10.55 -21.19 3.50
N THR A 102 11.56 -21.51 4.30
CA THR A 102 11.63 -22.73 5.11
C THR A 102 10.42 -22.85 6.03
N SER A 103 9.55 -23.80 5.70
CA SER A 103 8.61 -24.51 6.58
C SER A 103 8.08 -23.77 7.82
N VAL A 104 7.32 -22.69 7.62
CA VAL A 104 6.31 -22.22 8.59
C VAL A 104 5.09 -21.72 7.81
N SER A 105 4.02 -22.54 7.85
CA SER A 105 2.63 -22.28 7.39
C SER A 105 2.44 -21.51 6.08
N GLN A 106 2.28 -22.26 4.99
CA GLN A 106 1.66 -21.85 3.73
C GLN A 106 0.22 -21.33 3.96
N GLN A 107 -0.01 -20.02 3.81
CA GLN A 107 -1.23 -19.43 3.22
C GLN A 107 -0.86 -18.05 2.66
N GLY A 108 -0.91 -17.88 1.33
CA GLY A 108 -0.95 -16.55 0.75
C GLY A 108 -2.17 -15.83 1.31
N GLY A 109 -1.97 -14.64 1.88
CA GLY A 109 -3.03 -13.91 2.58
C GLY A 109 -4.25 -13.65 1.71
N GLY A 110 -5.45 -13.80 2.26
CA GLY A 110 -6.69 -13.44 1.57
C GLY A 110 -6.84 -11.92 1.39
N ALA A 111 -7.82 -11.47 0.58
CA ALA A 111 -8.08 -10.04 0.35
C ALA A 111 -8.26 -9.24 1.66
N PHE A 112 -8.81 -9.86 2.71
CA PHE A 112 -8.91 -9.22 4.02
C PHE A 112 -7.54 -8.91 4.64
N GLU A 113 -6.56 -9.81 4.47
CA GLU A 113 -5.19 -9.57 4.94
C GLU A 113 -4.53 -8.43 4.16
N ALA A 114 -4.65 -8.47 2.84
CA ALA A 114 -4.15 -7.42 1.97
C ALA A 114 -4.74 -6.05 2.34
N LEU A 115 -6.03 -5.98 2.70
CA LEU A 115 -6.70 -4.75 3.13
C LEU A 115 -6.04 -4.17 4.38
N TRP A 116 -5.98 -4.92 5.48
CA TRP A 116 -5.46 -4.37 6.73
C TRP A 116 -3.97 -4.07 6.66
N ARG A 117 -3.19 -4.88 5.92
CA ARG A 117 -1.77 -4.58 5.66
C ARG A 117 -1.62 -3.31 4.85
N THR A 118 -2.42 -3.10 3.82
CA THR A 118 -2.38 -1.88 3.00
C THR A 118 -2.71 -0.64 3.83
N VAL A 119 -3.70 -0.71 4.72
CA VAL A 119 -4.08 0.41 5.60
C VAL A 119 -2.91 0.92 6.45
N VAL A 120 -1.97 0.04 6.82
CA VAL A 120 -0.76 0.40 7.58
C VAL A 120 0.52 0.38 6.74
N ALA A 121 0.42 0.27 5.41
CA ALA A 121 1.56 0.05 4.51
C ALA A 121 2.48 -1.11 4.94
N ASP A 122 1.91 -2.14 5.57
CA ASP A 122 2.57 -3.29 6.19
C ASP A 122 3.67 -2.93 7.20
N LYS A 123 3.55 -1.77 7.86
CA LYS A 123 4.47 -1.29 8.88
C LYS A 123 3.87 -1.36 10.29
N ASP A 124 4.76 -1.58 11.25
CA ASP A 124 4.46 -1.47 12.68
C ASP A 124 4.35 0.00 13.13
N ASP A 125 4.09 0.17 14.43
CA ASP A 125 3.96 1.47 15.07
C ASP A 125 5.29 2.24 15.18
N THR A 126 6.43 1.57 15.01
CA THR A 126 7.75 2.22 14.93
C THR A 126 8.15 2.62 13.50
N ASN A 127 7.37 2.18 12.49
CA ASN A 127 7.68 2.32 11.06
C ASN A 127 8.98 1.61 10.64
N ARG A 128 9.44 0.64 11.41
CA ARG A 128 10.73 -0.06 11.17
C ARG A 128 10.54 -1.54 10.89
N LEU A 129 9.51 -2.16 11.45
CA LEU A 129 9.26 -3.58 11.27
C LEU A 129 7.98 -3.80 10.49
N ARG A 130 7.80 -5.05 10.04
CA ARG A 130 6.56 -5.48 9.42
C ARG A 130 5.41 -5.38 10.42
N ALA A 131 4.23 -5.02 9.94
CA ALA A 131 3.04 -4.98 10.77
C ALA A 131 2.77 -6.37 11.42
N PRO A 132 2.60 -6.42 12.76
CA PRO A 132 2.39 -7.67 13.47
C PRO A 132 0.99 -8.24 13.18
N ASN A 133 0.87 -9.57 13.17
CA ASN A 133 -0.42 -10.25 12.93
C ASN A 133 -1.48 -9.95 14.01
N SER A 134 -1.08 -9.43 15.18
CA SER A 134 -2.02 -8.96 16.21
C SER A 134 -2.89 -7.80 15.74
N TYR A 135 -2.47 -7.05 14.71
CA TYR A 135 -3.30 -6.01 14.10
C TYR A 135 -4.52 -6.58 13.39
N ALA A 136 -4.45 -7.81 12.85
CA ALA A 136 -5.57 -8.41 12.13
C ALA A 136 -6.81 -8.62 13.02
N GLU A 137 -6.60 -9.08 14.26
CA GLU A 137 -7.68 -9.25 15.25
C GLU A 137 -8.36 -7.91 15.57
N VAL A 138 -7.54 -6.87 15.84
CA VAL A 138 -8.04 -5.55 16.18
C VAL A 138 -8.75 -4.89 15.00
N PHE A 139 -8.17 -4.98 13.80
CA PHE A 139 -8.75 -4.44 12.57
C PHE A 139 -10.09 -5.11 12.24
N SER A 140 -10.17 -6.44 12.35
CA SER A 140 -11.41 -7.19 12.13
C SER A 140 -12.52 -6.72 13.07
N PHE A 141 -12.25 -6.65 14.37
CA PHE A 141 -13.23 -6.17 15.34
C PHE A 141 -13.65 -4.72 15.06
N LEU A 142 -12.69 -3.82 14.81
CA LEU A 142 -12.97 -2.41 14.56
C LEU A 142 -13.75 -2.19 13.27
N LEU A 143 -13.50 -2.99 12.24
CA LEU A 143 -14.24 -2.89 10.99
C LEU A 143 -15.72 -3.20 11.24
N ASP A 144 -16.03 -4.26 11.96
CA ASP A 144 -17.42 -4.59 12.35
C ASP A 144 -18.06 -3.52 13.23
N GLN A 145 -17.31 -2.95 14.17
CA GLN A 145 -17.80 -1.83 14.96
C GLN A 145 -18.03 -0.58 14.10
N SER A 146 -17.25 -0.37 13.03
CA SER A 146 -17.35 0.80 12.16
C SER A 146 -18.44 0.66 11.10
N THR A 147 -18.73 -0.53 10.61
CA THR A 147 -19.81 -0.77 9.64
C THR A 147 -21.16 -1.06 10.31
N GLY A 148 -21.14 -1.54 11.57
CA GLY A 148 -22.30 -2.08 12.25
C GLY A 148 -22.74 -3.45 11.71
N ARG A 149 -21.87 -4.15 10.98
CA ARG A 149 -22.15 -5.45 10.33
C ARG A 149 -21.09 -6.47 10.71
N SER A 150 -21.43 -7.76 10.66
CA SER A 150 -20.47 -8.85 10.84
C SER A 150 -20.92 -10.05 9.99
N PRO A 151 -20.19 -10.44 8.92
CA PRO A 151 -18.94 -9.84 8.47
C PRO A 151 -19.10 -8.51 7.74
N SER A 152 -18.08 -7.67 7.86
CA SER A 152 -17.95 -6.42 7.13
C SER A 152 -17.22 -6.57 5.80
N PHE A 153 -16.39 -7.60 5.67
CA PHE A 153 -15.57 -7.84 4.48
C PHE A 153 -15.58 -9.33 4.08
N PRO A 154 -15.58 -9.68 2.77
CA PRO A 154 -15.50 -11.07 2.32
C PRO A 154 -14.25 -11.80 2.81
N GLY A 155 -14.42 -12.95 3.46
CA GLY A 155 -13.29 -13.72 4.00
C GLY A 155 -12.61 -13.09 5.23
N GLN A 156 -13.30 -12.19 5.93
CA GLN A 156 -12.82 -11.58 7.17
C GLN A 156 -12.47 -12.64 8.24
N ALA A 157 -11.26 -12.52 8.79
CA ALA A 157 -10.76 -13.43 9.81
C ALA A 157 -11.22 -13.00 11.22
N TYR A 158 -11.61 -13.98 12.05
CA TYR A 158 -12.10 -13.76 13.41
C TYR A 158 -11.28 -14.57 14.40
N SER A 159 -10.69 -13.89 15.39
CA SER A 159 -9.98 -14.57 16.48
C SER A 159 -10.95 -15.38 17.36
N PRO A 160 -10.48 -16.43 18.07
CA PRO A 160 -11.30 -17.13 19.05
C PRO A 160 -11.88 -16.20 20.13
N ARG A 161 -11.16 -15.13 20.48
CA ARG A 161 -11.61 -14.12 21.44
C ARG A 161 -12.75 -13.28 20.90
N GLN A 162 -12.69 -12.83 19.65
CA GLN A 162 -13.75 -12.05 19.01
C GLN A 162 -15.07 -12.83 18.91
N ARG A 163 -14.99 -14.15 18.74
CA ARG A 163 -16.16 -15.04 18.69
C ARG A 163 -16.84 -15.27 20.04
N ARG A 164 -16.24 -14.83 21.16
CA ARG A 164 -16.84 -15.00 22.49
C ARG A 164 -18.01 -14.03 22.69
N PRO A 165 -19.05 -14.43 23.44
CA PRO A 165 -20.14 -13.53 23.79
C PRO A 165 -19.65 -12.29 24.54
N LYS A 166 -20.36 -11.16 24.35
CA LYS A 166 -20.11 -9.91 25.09
C LYS A 166 -20.12 -10.16 26.60
N GLY A 167 -19.17 -9.60 27.32
CA GLY A 167 -19.03 -9.77 28.77
C GLY A 167 -18.39 -11.09 29.23
N ARG A 168 -18.10 -12.04 28.32
CA ARG A 168 -17.42 -13.32 28.64
C ARG A 168 -15.95 -13.34 28.21
N GLY A 169 -15.25 -12.22 28.39
CA GLY A 169 -13.85 -12.06 28.01
C GLY A 169 -13.60 -12.04 26.50
N GLY A 170 -14.59 -11.62 25.72
CA GLY A 170 -14.47 -11.32 24.29
C GLY A 170 -13.80 -9.97 24.02
N LEU A 171 -13.77 -9.56 22.76
CA LEU A 171 -13.35 -8.21 22.38
C LEU A 171 -14.51 -7.22 22.59
N ASP A 172 -14.20 -6.06 23.16
CA ASP A 172 -15.08 -4.90 23.22
C ASP A 172 -14.25 -3.61 23.12
N LEU A 173 -14.92 -2.46 22.98
CA LEU A 173 -14.26 -1.16 22.82
C LEU A 173 -13.44 -0.77 24.06
N ASP A 174 -13.85 -1.18 25.27
CA ASP A 174 -13.14 -0.86 26.51
C ASP A 174 -11.82 -1.66 26.62
N VAL A 175 -11.83 -2.91 26.16
CA VAL A 175 -10.63 -3.75 26.04
C VAL A 175 -9.62 -3.13 25.06
N LEU A 176 -10.09 -2.59 23.94
CA LEU A 176 -9.24 -1.87 22.98
C LEU A 176 -8.74 -0.53 23.51
N ALA A 177 -9.56 0.19 24.30
CA ALA A 177 -9.17 1.43 24.96
C ALA A 177 -8.12 1.20 26.08
N GLY A 178 -8.07 -0.02 26.62
CA GLY A 178 -7.18 -0.40 27.71
C GLY A 178 -5.67 -0.34 27.40
N LYS A 179 -4.84 -0.53 28.43
CA LYS A 179 -3.37 -0.44 28.32
C LYS A 179 -2.67 -1.80 28.13
N ARG A 180 -3.42 -2.91 28.08
CA ARG A 180 -2.88 -4.28 27.92
C ARG A 180 -2.64 -4.62 26.44
N THR A 181 -2.28 -5.88 26.15
CA THR A 181 -1.87 -6.38 24.83
C THR A 181 -2.79 -5.96 23.68
N VAL A 182 -4.10 -6.15 23.79
CA VAL A 182 -5.05 -5.78 22.71
C VAL A 182 -5.08 -4.26 22.51
N GLY A 183 -5.11 -3.48 23.59
CA GLY A 183 -5.08 -2.03 23.49
C GLY A 183 -3.73 -1.46 23.02
N LEU A 184 -2.62 -2.15 23.29
CA LEU A 184 -1.32 -1.86 22.69
C LEU A 184 -1.35 -2.12 21.18
N ALA A 185 -1.90 -3.26 20.75
CA ALA A 185 -2.09 -3.57 19.34
C ALA A 185 -3.00 -2.54 18.64
N PHE A 186 -4.07 -2.08 19.30
CA PHE A 186 -4.91 -1.00 18.78
C PHE A 186 -4.16 0.31 18.62
N ARG A 187 -3.43 0.78 19.65
CA ARG A 187 -2.63 2.00 19.54
C ARG A 187 -1.63 1.88 18.41
N GLY A 188 -0.95 0.75 18.31
CA GLY A 188 0.01 0.52 17.24
C GLY A 188 -0.62 0.55 15.85
N LEU A 189 -1.73 -0.17 15.65
CA LEU A 189 -2.51 -0.16 14.41
C LEU A 189 -2.94 1.25 14.04
N ARG A 190 -3.52 2.00 14.99
CA ARG A 190 -4.00 3.37 14.78
C ARG A 190 -2.87 4.31 14.40
N ASP A 191 -1.74 4.23 15.10
CA ASP A 191 -0.61 5.12 14.88
C ASP A 191 0.10 4.79 13.54
N ALA A 192 0.23 3.50 13.20
CA ALA A 192 0.73 3.05 11.90
C ALA A 192 -0.19 3.48 10.74
N ALA A 193 -1.50 3.25 10.87
CA ALA A 193 -2.49 3.63 9.85
C ALA A 193 -2.52 5.15 9.65
N GLY A 194 -2.51 5.93 10.74
CA GLY A 194 -2.50 7.38 10.70
C GLY A 194 -1.26 7.93 9.98
N ARG A 195 -0.09 7.32 10.17
CA ARG A 195 1.12 7.69 9.41
C ARG A 195 1.03 7.26 7.95
N ALA A 196 0.68 6.00 7.69
CA ALA A 196 0.66 5.42 6.36
C ALA A 196 -0.32 6.13 5.42
N ALA A 197 -1.55 6.36 5.88
CA ALA A 197 -2.65 6.82 5.04
C ALA A 197 -2.78 8.34 4.93
N LYS A 198 -2.11 9.11 5.81
CA LYS A 198 -2.21 10.58 5.81
C LYS A 198 -1.79 11.15 4.47
N ASN A 199 -2.65 12.02 3.92
CA ASN A 199 -2.44 12.70 2.65
C ASN A 199 -2.28 11.76 1.45
N ARG A 200 -2.91 10.59 1.51
CA ARG A 200 -2.94 9.59 0.45
C ARG A 200 -4.37 9.28 0.03
N ARG A 201 -4.52 8.39 -0.93
CA ARG A 201 -5.78 7.72 -1.27
C ARG A 201 -5.56 6.23 -1.14
N PHE A 202 -6.59 5.52 -0.69
CA PHE A 202 -6.61 4.08 -0.88
C PHE A 202 -7.00 3.80 -2.33
N ALA A 203 -6.29 2.89 -2.98
CA ALA A 203 -6.45 2.57 -4.38
C ALA A 203 -6.64 1.07 -4.59
N VAL A 204 -7.41 0.75 -5.62
CA VAL A 204 -7.47 -0.56 -6.24
C VAL A 204 -6.86 -0.43 -7.63
N THR A 205 -5.99 -1.36 -8.01
CA THR A 205 -5.36 -1.43 -9.33
C THR A 205 -6.14 -2.30 -10.30
N ARG A 206 -5.79 -2.30 -11.60
CA ARG A 206 -6.49 -3.14 -12.60
C ARG A 206 -6.33 -4.64 -12.35
N LYS A 207 -5.24 -5.07 -11.70
CA LYS A 207 -5.05 -6.45 -11.22
C LYS A 207 -5.66 -6.69 -9.83
N ASN A 208 -6.62 -5.85 -9.40
CA ASN A 208 -7.30 -5.93 -8.10
C ASN A 208 -6.36 -5.89 -6.88
N MET A 209 -5.19 -5.26 -7.00
CA MET A 209 -4.29 -5.06 -5.87
C MET A 209 -4.66 -3.79 -5.10
N PHE A 210 -4.39 -3.78 -3.80
CA PHE A 210 -4.68 -2.68 -2.89
C PHE A 210 -3.44 -1.86 -2.64
N GLY A 211 -3.60 -0.54 -2.60
CA GLY A 211 -2.49 0.37 -2.39
C GLY A 211 -2.84 1.67 -1.67
N LEU A 212 -1.80 2.37 -1.21
CA LEU A 212 -1.84 3.75 -0.75
C LEU A 212 -1.02 4.60 -1.71
N VAL A 213 -1.71 5.45 -2.46
CA VAL A 213 -1.14 6.29 -3.52
C VAL A 213 -1.16 7.78 -3.12
N PRO A 214 -0.30 8.63 -3.72
CA PRO A 214 -0.33 10.07 -3.45
C PRO A 214 -1.71 10.69 -3.68
N HIS A 215 -2.08 11.73 -2.92
CA HIS A 215 -3.42 12.32 -3.05
C HIS A 215 -3.72 12.97 -4.43
N TRP A 216 -2.69 13.24 -5.24
CA TRP A 216 -2.80 13.74 -6.61
C TRP A 216 -2.92 12.63 -7.66
N ALA A 217 -2.78 11.37 -7.25
CA ALA A 217 -2.97 10.22 -8.11
C ALA A 217 -4.44 10.12 -8.56
N ARG A 218 -4.65 9.59 -9.75
CA ARG A 218 -5.94 9.49 -10.43
C ARG A 218 -6.06 8.13 -11.09
N GLU A 219 -7.30 7.76 -11.40
CA GLU A 219 -7.60 6.57 -12.19
C GLU A 219 -6.89 6.66 -13.55
N GLY A 220 -6.28 5.54 -13.97
CA GLY A 220 -5.47 5.46 -15.18
C GLY A 220 -3.98 5.80 -15.00
N ASP A 221 -3.56 6.41 -13.88
CA ASP A 221 -2.13 6.58 -13.61
C ASP A 221 -1.43 5.21 -13.46
N ASP A 222 -0.21 5.13 -13.92
CA ASP A 222 0.59 3.90 -13.92
C ASP A 222 1.34 3.72 -12.61
N ILE A 223 1.54 2.47 -12.23
CA ILE A 223 2.39 2.06 -11.10
C ILE A 223 3.61 1.37 -11.67
N ALA A 224 4.79 1.95 -11.41
CA ALA A 224 6.04 1.42 -11.94
C ALA A 224 7.14 1.45 -10.87
N ILE A 225 8.09 0.52 -10.99
CA ILE A 225 9.36 0.61 -10.27
C ILE A 225 10.39 1.25 -11.20
N ILE A 226 10.88 2.40 -10.79
CA ILE A 226 11.97 3.11 -11.47
C ILE A 226 13.28 2.42 -11.10
N GLN A 227 14.13 2.12 -12.08
CA GLN A 227 15.41 1.46 -11.85
C GLN A 227 16.27 2.28 -10.86
N GLY A 228 16.83 1.61 -9.85
CA GLY A 228 17.59 2.24 -8.78
C GLY A 228 16.75 2.65 -7.57
N CYS A 229 15.42 2.56 -7.65
CA CYS A 229 14.53 2.68 -6.51
C CYS A 229 14.06 1.30 -6.02
N SER A 230 13.83 1.18 -4.72
CA SER A 230 13.34 -0.05 -4.07
C SER A 230 11.83 -0.05 -3.80
N ILE A 231 11.12 1.01 -4.19
CA ILE A 231 9.69 1.21 -3.95
C ILE A 231 8.97 1.60 -5.24
N PRO A 232 7.66 1.31 -5.36
CA PRO A 232 6.89 1.69 -6.54
C PRO A 232 6.50 3.18 -6.52
N PHE A 233 6.37 3.74 -7.71
CA PHE A 233 5.96 5.12 -7.96
C PHE A 233 4.70 5.15 -8.82
N VAL A 234 3.88 6.16 -8.58
CA VAL A 234 2.80 6.54 -9.49
C VAL A 234 3.38 7.46 -10.56
N LEU A 235 3.25 7.05 -11.81
CA LEU A 235 3.66 7.78 -13.00
C LEU A 235 2.43 8.18 -13.81
N ARG A 236 2.49 9.37 -14.40
CA ARG A 236 1.46 9.85 -15.33
C ARG A 236 2.09 10.18 -16.66
N SER A 237 1.57 9.62 -17.75
CA SER A 237 2.02 9.95 -19.09
C SER A 237 1.98 11.47 -19.31
N ALA A 238 3.11 12.01 -19.75
CA ALA A 238 3.23 13.37 -20.22
C ALA A 238 3.03 13.35 -21.74
N ASN A 239 2.28 14.32 -22.25
CA ASN A 239 1.98 14.42 -23.69
C ASN A 239 3.23 14.85 -24.47
N ARG A 240 4.15 13.90 -24.72
CA ARG A 240 5.35 14.05 -25.54
C ARG A 240 5.17 13.35 -26.87
N ALA A 241 5.78 13.90 -27.92
CA ALA A 241 5.73 13.37 -29.28
C ALA A 241 6.26 11.92 -29.40
N ASP A 242 7.19 11.50 -28.53
CA ASP A 242 7.77 10.15 -28.56
C ASP A 242 7.03 9.16 -27.64
N GLY A 243 5.98 9.59 -26.93
CA GLY A 243 5.17 8.74 -26.04
C GLY A 243 5.88 8.22 -24.79
N ARG A 244 7.13 8.63 -24.53
CA ARG A 244 7.95 8.12 -23.41
C ARG A 244 8.03 9.07 -22.22
N GLY A 245 7.35 10.22 -22.27
CA GLY A 245 7.34 11.20 -21.20
C GLY A 245 6.45 10.79 -20.03
N TYR A 246 6.94 10.95 -18.80
CA TYR A 246 6.14 10.73 -17.59
C TYR A 246 6.44 11.76 -16.50
N HIS A 247 5.39 12.25 -15.85
CA HIS A 247 5.50 12.96 -14.59
C HIS A 247 5.52 11.96 -13.43
N VAL A 248 6.42 12.18 -12.48
CA VAL A 248 6.41 11.45 -11.20
C VAL A 248 5.36 12.09 -10.30
N ILE A 249 4.26 11.38 -10.05
CA ILE A 249 3.22 11.84 -9.12
C ILE A 249 3.64 11.61 -7.66
N GLY A 250 4.39 10.53 -7.42
CA GLY A 250 5.04 10.26 -6.13
C GLY A 250 5.10 8.76 -5.80
N GLU A 251 5.80 8.45 -4.70
CA GLU A 251 5.90 7.09 -4.16
C GLU A 251 4.55 6.52 -3.71
N CYS A 252 4.41 5.20 -3.78
CA CYS A 252 3.20 4.50 -3.31
C CYS A 252 3.54 3.20 -2.59
N TYR A 253 2.55 2.69 -1.87
CA TYR A 253 2.55 1.33 -1.33
C TYR A 253 1.51 0.55 -2.13
N VAL A 254 1.86 -0.63 -2.64
CA VAL A 254 0.90 -1.57 -3.22
C VAL A 254 1.21 -2.95 -2.70
N HIS A 255 0.24 -3.58 -2.06
CA HIS A 255 0.40 -4.92 -1.49
C HIS A 255 0.68 -5.94 -2.59
N GLY A 256 1.66 -6.81 -2.38
CA GLY A 256 2.16 -7.74 -3.41
C GLY A 256 3.28 -7.14 -4.28
N ILE A 257 3.15 -5.91 -4.78
CA ILE A 257 4.25 -5.24 -5.51
C ILE A 257 5.41 -4.92 -4.55
N MET A 258 5.09 -4.25 -3.44
CA MET A 258 6.12 -3.81 -2.48
C MET A 258 6.72 -4.97 -1.66
N SER A 259 6.06 -6.12 -1.65
CA SER A 259 6.62 -7.39 -1.13
C SER A 259 7.63 -8.03 -2.10
N GLY A 260 7.79 -7.49 -3.32
CA GLY A 260 8.65 -8.04 -4.38
C GLY A 260 8.00 -9.17 -5.19
N GLU A 261 6.73 -9.50 -4.94
CA GLU A 261 6.09 -10.71 -5.51
C GLU A 261 5.78 -10.57 -7.01
N VAL A 262 5.56 -9.34 -7.49
CA VAL A 262 5.25 -9.10 -8.91
C VAL A 262 6.46 -9.30 -9.82
N PHE A 263 7.69 -9.18 -9.31
CA PHE A 263 8.91 -9.35 -10.10
C PHE A 263 9.43 -10.79 -10.13
N ALA A 264 8.94 -11.65 -9.24
CA ALA A 264 9.29 -13.07 -9.23
C ALA A 264 8.76 -13.83 -10.47
N ALA A 265 7.77 -13.29 -11.17
CA ALA A 265 7.14 -13.91 -12.33
C ALA A 265 7.88 -13.67 -13.67
N GLY A 266 8.98 -12.90 -13.70
CA GLY A 266 9.87 -12.82 -14.88
C GLY A 266 9.33 -12.12 -16.14
N ASP A 267 8.04 -11.77 -16.20
CA ASP A 267 7.39 -11.35 -17.45
C ASP A 267 7.51 -9.85 -17.80
N GLN A 268 7.97 -9.01 -16.88
CA GLN A 268 7.99 -7.56 -17.10
C GLN A 268 9.40 -7.04 -17.39
N LYS A 269 9.64 -6.65 -18.65
CA LYS A 269 10.93 -6.08 -19.09
C LYS A 269 10.99 -4.58 -18.77
N PRO A 270 12.13 -4.08 -18.28
CA PRO A 270 12.35 -2.64 -18.14
C PRO A 270 12.26 -1.94 -19.49
N VAL A 271 11.64 -0.75 -19.51
CA VAL A 271 11.54 0.13 -20.69
C VAL A 271 12.14 1.49 -20.40
N ASP A 272 12.72 2.14 -21.40
CA ASP A 272 13.26 3.50 -21.27
C ASP A 272 12.11 4.51 -21.24
N ILE A 273 12.11 5.35 -20.21
CA ILE A 273 11.20 6.48 -20.02
C ILE A 273 11.98 7.78 -19.83
N VAL A 274 11.31 8.90 -20.10
CA VAL A 274 11.82 10.24 -19.85
C VAL A 274 10.99 10.86 -18.75
N LEU A 275 11.60 11.11 -17.59
CA LEU A 275 10.96 11.87 -16.52
C LEU A 275 11.00 13.37 -16.88
N VAL A 276 9.82 14.00 -16.79
CA VAL A 276 9.58 15.40 -17.15
C VAL A 276 9.12 16.25 -15.97
#